data_AF-A0A351XF64-F1
#
_entry.id   AF-A0A351XF64-F1
#
_cell.length_a   1.000
_cell.length_b   1.000
_cell.length_c   1.000
_cell.angle_alpha   90.00
_cell.angle_beta   90.00
_cell.angle_gamma   90.00
#
_symmetry.space_group_name_H-M   'P 1'
#
loop_
_entity.id
_entity.type
_entity.pdbx_description
1 polymer ?
#
loop_
_entity_poly.entity_id
_entity_poly.type
_entity_poly.pdbx_seq_one_letter_code
_entity_poly.pdbx_strand_id
1 'polypeptide(L)' 'MAIHVRSFSPADRTRVARLWEACGLTRPWNDPYRDIDRKLERDAELLLVGEAPANQPADGTTKAG' A
#
# COMPACT_ATOMS: atom_id res chain seq x y z
N MET A 1 6.40 11.51 -12.89
CA MET A 1 6.74 10.40 -11.98
C MET A 1 5.95 9.18 -12.41
N ALA A 2 6.63 8.04 -12.57
CA ALA A 2 5.97 6.78 -12.90
C ALA A 2 5.71 5.99 -11.61
N ILE A 3 4.52 5.39 -11.49
CA ILE A 3 4.21 4.40 -10.46
C ILE A 3 4.72 3.05 -10.95
N HIS A 4 5.40 2.31 -10.08
CA HIS A 4 5.76 0.93 -10.34
C HIS A 4 4.64 0.00 -9.87
N VAL A 5 4.07 -0.80 -10.77
CA VAL A 5 3.00 -1.74 -10.44
C VAL A 5 3.57 -3.15 -10.42
N ARG A 6 3.30 -3.90 -9.35
CA ARG A 6 3.75 -5.29 -9.18
C ARG A 6 2.68 -6.12 -8.47
N SER A 7 2.83 -7.45 -8.51
CA SER A 7 2.03 -8.34 -7.67
C SER A 7 2.23 -8.03 -6.20
N PHE A 8 1.16 -8.20 -5.42
CA PHE A 8 1.19 -8.13 -3.97
C PHE A 8 2.15 -9.17 -3.38
N SER A 9 2.83 -8.80 -2.30
CA SER A 9 3.59 -9.72 -1.46
C SER A 9 3.05 -9.69 -0.03
N PRO A 10 3.23 -10.75 0.78
CA PRO A 10 2.77 -10.76 2.18
C PRO A 10 3.29 -9.58 3.02
N ALA A 11 4.46 -9.02 2.68
CA ALA A 11 5.02 -7.85 3.36
C ALA A 11 4.18 -6.57 3.16
N ASP A 12 3.35 -6.50 2.12
CA ASP A 12 2.49 -5.36 1.81
C ASP A 12 1.21 -5.34 2.65
N ARG A 13 0.85 -6.46 3.28
CA ARG A 13 -0.44 -6.69 3.95
C ARG A 13 -0.86 -5.54 4.86
N THR A 14 0.00 -5.18 5.81
CA THR A 14 -0.29 -4.10 6.76
C THR A 14 -0.33 -2.73 6.09
N ARG A 15 0.52 -2.47 5.09
CA ARG A 15 0.55 -1.19 4.37
C ARG A 15 -0.72 -1.00 3.54
N VAL A 16 -1.16 -2.03 2.83
CA VAL A 16 -2.38 -2.01 2.02
C VAL A 16 -3.62 -1.84 2.90
N ALA A 17 -3.74 -2.60 3.99
CA ALA A 17 -4.87 -2.47 4.91
C ALA A 17 -4.98 -1.05 5.48
N ARG A 18 -3.86 -0.48 5.95
CA ARG A 18 -3.81 0.90 6.44
C ARG A 18 -4.13 1.93 5.36
N LEU A 19 -3.68 1.71 4.12
CA LEU A 19 -4.01 2.59 3.00
C LEU A 19 -5.52 2.59 2.75
N TRP A 20 -6.16 1.43 2.75
CA TRP A 20 -7.61 1.34 2.58
C TRP A 20 -8.36 2.04 3.71
N GLU A 21 -7.93 1.89 4.96
CA GLU A 21 -8.49 2.60 6.10
C GLU A 21 -8.33 4.12 5.96
N ALA A 22 -7.12 4.60 5.66
CA ALA A 22 -6.82 6.02 5.47
C ALA A 22 -7.62 6.64 4.31
N CYS A 23 -7.90 5.87 3.26
CA CYS A 23 -8.73 6.27 2.15
C CYS A 23 -10.24 6.06 2.37
N GLY A 24 -10.66 5.53 3.53
CA GLY A 24 -12.08 5.28 3.83
C GLY A 24 -12.74 4.19 2.97
N LEU A 25 -11.93 3.26 2.42
CA LEU A 25 -12.38 2.16 1.58
C LEU A 25 -12.94 0.98 2.40
N THR A 26 -12.65 0.92 3.70
CA THR A 26 -13.17 -0.12 4.60
C THR A 26 -14.61 0.16 5.03
N ARG A 27 -15.28 -0.84 5.59
CA ARG A 27 -16.63 -0.76 6.17
C ARG A 27 -16.62 -1.40 7.55
N PRO A 28 -17.50 -1.00 8.50
CA PRO A 28 -17.48 -1.53 9.87
C PRO A 28 -17.60 -3.07 9.97
N TRP A 29 -18.32 -3.67 9.03
CA TRP A 29 -18.50 -5.13 8.95
C TRP A 29 -17.40 -5.85 8.16
N ASN A 30 -16.40 -5.13 7.66
CA ASN A 30 -15.39 -5.66 6.77
C ASN A 30 -13.98 -5.48 7.34
N ASP A 31 -13.35 -6.59 7.69
CA ASP A 31 -11.97 -6.63 8.12
C ASP A 31 -11.05 -6.66 6.88
N PRO A 32 -10.27 -5.59 6.61
CA PRO A 32 -9.42 -5.51 5.43
C PRO A 32 -8.36 -6.63 5.39
N TYR A 33 -7.93 -7.15 6.53
CA TYR A 33 -6.98 -8.26 6.56
C TYR A 33 -7.62 -9.56 6.08
N ARG A 34 -8.88 -9.81 6.44
CA ARG A 34 -9.64 -10.96 5.94
C ARG A 34 -9.98 -10.83 4.46
N ASP A 35 -10.21 -9.62 3.96
CA ASP A 35 -10.38 -9.40 2.52
C ASP A 35 -9.13 -9.76 1.73
N ILE A 36 -7.96 -9.34 2.21
CA ILE A 36 -6.68 -9.68 1.60
C ILE A 36 -6.51 -11.20 1.59
N ASP A 37 -6.75 -11.87 2.72
CA ASP A 37 -6.64 -13.33 2.80
C ASP A 37 -7.56 -14.04 1.82
N ARG A 38 -8.84 -13.63 1.77
CA ARG A 38 -9.81 -14.17 0.80
C ARG A 38 -9.35 -13.99 -0.64
N LYS A 39 -8.70 -12.87 -0.96
CA LYS A 39 -8.20 -12.63 -2.32
C LYS A 39 -6.99 -13.51 -2.63
N LEU A 40 -6.10 -13.71 -1.68
CA LEU A 40 -4.93 -14.60 -1.81
C LEU A 40 -5.33 -16.07 -1.97
N GLU A 41 -6.42 -16.51 -1.33
CA GLU A 41 -6.94 -17.88 -1.48
C GLU A 41 -7.57 -18.15 -2.83
N ARG A 42 -8.11 -17.11 -3.49
CA ARG A 42 -8.93 -17.26 -4.70
C ARG A 42 -8.20 -16.88 -5.99
N ASP A 43 -7.70 -15.65 -6.08
CA ASP A 43 -6.99 -15.14 -7.26
C ASP A 43 -5.86 -14.18 -6.82
N ALA A 44 -4.81 -14.74 -6.23
CA ALA A 44 -3.69 -13.96 -5.65
C ALA A 44 -2.96 -13.11 -6.69
N GLU A 45 -2.86 -13.61 -7.92
CA GLU A 45 -2.21 -12.95 -9.05
C GLU A 45 -2.91 -11.65 -9.48
N LEU A 46 -4.19 -11.51 -9.14
CA LEU A 46 -4.98 -10.31 -9.45
C LEU A 46 -4.88 -9.22 -8.37
N LEU A 47 -4.25 -9.51 -7.22
CA LEU A 47 -3.97 -8.49 -6.22
C LEU A 47 -2.67 -7.78 -6.56
N LEU A 48 -2.79 -6.61 -7.18
CA LEU A 48 -1.65 -5.77 -7.57
C LEU A 48 -1.49 -4.58 -6.61
N VAL A 49 -0.25 -4.14 -6.42
CA VAL A 49 0.09 -2.94 -5.64
C VAL A 49 0.87 -1.96 -6.51
N GLY A 50 0.61 -0.67 -6.28
CA GLY A 50 1.36 0.44 -6.88
C GLY A 50 2.30 1.07 -5.87
N GLU A 51 3.58 1.16 -6.21
CA GLU A 51 4.59 1.84 -5.43
C GLU A 51 4.87 3.21 -6.04
N ALA A 52 4.61 4.26 -5.26
CA ALA A 52 5.11 5.57 -5.59
C ALA A 52 6.64 5.58 -5.44
N PRO A 53 7.38 6.31 -6.29
CA PRO A 53 8.79 6.56 -6.06
C PRO A 53 8.97 7.15 -4.65
N ALA A 54 10.07 6.77 -3.99
CA ALA A 54 10.40 7.32 -2.68
C ALA A 54 10.31 8.85 -2.76
N ASN A 55 9.54 9.46 -1.86
CA ASN A 55 9.56 10.89 -1.72
C ASN A 55 10.98 11.23 -1.24
N GLN A 56 11.82 11.80 -2.11
CA GLN A 56 13.11 12.31 -1.65
C GLN A 56 12.80 13.26 -0.50
N PRO A 57 13.42 13.10 0.69
CA PRO A 57 13.37 14.18 1.65
C PRO A 57 13.90 15.40 0.90
N ALA A 58 13.14 16.50 0.92
CA ALA A 58 13.66 17.76 0.43
C ALA A 58 15.02 17.94 1.11
N ASP A 59 16.10 18.03 0.33
CA ASP A 59 17.45 18.29 0.81
C ASP A 59 17.45 19.68 1.48
N GLY A 60 16.95 19.73 2.70
CA GLY A 60 16.97 20.88 3.59
C GLY A 60 18.34 20.94 4.22
N THR A 61 19.39 21.08 3.41
CA THR A 61 20.68 21.54 3.91
C THR A 61 20.53 23.03 4.24
N THR A 62 20.09 23.33 5.46
CA THR A 62 20.37 24.64 6.06
C THR A 62 21.87 24.69 6.30
N LYS A 63 22.63 25.29 5.37
CA LYS A 63 23.91 25.88 5.74
C LYS A 63 23.61 27.12 6.57
N ALA A 64 23.75 27.00 7.89
CA ALA A 64 23.95 28.16 8.74
C ALA A 64 25.36 28.72 8.43
N GLY A 65 25.41 30.03 8.20
CA GLY A 65 26.64 30.79 7.99
C GLY A 65 27.42 31.04 9.27
#